data_AF-A0A514XL98-F1
#
_entry.id   AF-A0A514XL98-F1
#
_cell.length_a   1.000
_cell.length_b   1.000
_cell.length_c   1.000
_cell.angle_alpha   90.00
_cell.angle_beta   90.00
_cell.angle_gamma   90.00
#
_symmetry.space_group_name_H-M   'P 1'
#
loop_
_entity.id
_entity.type
_entity.pdbx_description
1 polymer ?
#
loop_
_entity_poly.entity_id
_entity_poly.type
_entity_poly.pdbx_seq_one_letter_code
_entity_poly.pdbx_strand_id
1 'polypeptide(L)'
;MKNLIFTLSLISLAGLTSCTSAETGVVEISVTSSMRLAIPAKGTSCYATKSALAGGTVATPDVDEAYFVIPKITFKVSDAARDTYISAIKIYYTPPGGSEQTCAFGGDQLAALKTTWWSSANKYALIPAGAADSDKVTDCSIQCGGISVDAKNFTASGTIKVYGYTQDPDNDDDTQGFTATTFFNYGSQY
;
A
#
# COMPACT_ATOMS: atom_id res chain seq x y z
N MET A 1 -9.10 -48.61 -56.53
CA MET A 1 -8.25 -49.14 -55.44
C MET A 1 -7.47 -47.97 -54.83
N LYS A 2 -7.57 -47.80 -53.50
CA LYS A 2 -6.67 -47.05 -52.59
C LYS A 2 -6.57 -45.52 -52.81
N ASN A 3 -7.16 -44.67 -51.95
CA ASN A 3 -6.66 -44.20 -50.63
C ASN A 3 -5.44 -43.28 -50.80
N LEU A 4 -5.27 -42.10 -50.20
CA LEU A 4 -5.86 -41.44 -49.03
C LEU A 4 -5.41 -39.95 -49.14
N ILE A 5 -6.28 -38.97 -48.90
CA ILE A 5 -5.88 -37.56 -48.75
C ILE A 5 -5.49 -37.34 -47.29
N PHE A 6 -4.24 -36.97 -47.02
CA PHE A 6 -3.75 -36.60 -45.68
C PHE A 6 -3.93 -35.09 -45.48
N THR A 7 -5.00 -34.67 -44.79
CA THR A 7 -5.09 -33.35 -44.17
C THR A 7 -4.50 -33.43 -42.77
N LEU A 8 -3.31 -32.87 -42.59
CA LEU A 8 -2.63 -32.76 -41.30
C LEU A 8 -3.14 -31.49 -40.59
N SER A 9 -4.15 -31.63 -39.74
CA SER A 9 -4.56 -30.59 -38.80
C SER A 9 -3.69 -30.67 -37.54
N LEU A 10 -2.63 -29.88 -37.46
CA LEU A 10 -1.94 -29.62 -36.19
C LEU A 10 -2.62 -28.43 -35.51
N ILE A 11 -3.48 -28.72 -34.54
CA ILE A 11 -3.94 -27.74 -33.57
C ILE A 11 -2.91 -27.76 -32.43
N SER A 12 -1.99 -26.80 -32.44
CA SER A 12 -1.10 -26.53 -31.31
C SER A 12 -1.88 -25.81 -30.20
N LEU A 13 -2.53 -26.59 -29.33
CA LEU A 13 -2.81 -26.15 -27.96
C LEU A 13 -1.48 -26.14 -27.18
N ALA A 14 -0.70 -25.07 -27.35
CA ALA A 14 0.35 -24.74 -26.40
C ALA A 14 -0.30 -23.86 -25.33
N GLY A 15 -0.49 -24.46 -24.16
CA GLY A 15 -1.17 -23.86 -23.02
C GLY A 15 -0.59 -22.50 -22.68
N LEU A 16 -1.49 -21.53 -22.51
CA LEU A 16 -1.25 -20.40 -21.65
C LEU A 16 -1.01 -20.98 -20.25
N THR A 17 0.25 -21.23 -19.92
CA THR A 17 0.71 -21.27 -18.54
C THR A 17 0.42 -19.90 -17.97
N SER A 18 -0.76 -19.74 -17.39
CA SER A 18 -1.03 -18.72 -16.42
C SER A 18 0.00 -18.92 -15.31
N CYS A 19 1.06 -18.11 -15.32
CA CYS A 19 1.88 -17.84 -14.14
C CYS A 19 0.97 -17.15 -13.12
N THR A 20 0.11 -17.92 -12.48
CA THR A 20 -0.36 -17.58 -11.14
C THR A 20 0.70 -18.07 -10.18
N SER A 21 1.84 -17.37 -10.17
CA SER A 21 2.67 -17.33 -8.97
C SER A 21 1.83 -16.60 -7.93
N ALA A 22 0.98 -17.36 -7.23
CA ALA A 22 0.53 -16.96 -5.91
C ALA A 22 1.78 -17.07 -5.02
N GLU A 23 2.62 -16.03 -5.08
CA GLU A 23 3.74 -15.90 -4.15
C GLU A 23 3.14 -15.86 -2.75
N THR A 24 3.43 -16.91 -1.99
CA THR A 24 3.12 -16.95 -0.56
C THR A 24 3.89 -15.79 0.06
N GLY A 25 3.17 -14.77 0.53
CA GLY A 25 3.68 -13.40 0.63
C GLY A 25 4.88 -13.29 1.57
N VAL A 26 6.03 -12.85 1.03
CA VAL A 26 7.24 -12.51 1.80
C VAL A 26 6.97 -11.38 2.82
N VAL A 27 5.93 -10.59 2.56
CA VAL A 27 5.47 -9.52 3.42
C VAL A 27 3.95 -9.60 3.55
N GLU A 28 3.45 -9.65 4.78
CA GLU A 28 2.05 -9.41 5.11
C GLU A 28 1.90 -8.02 5.74
N ILE A 29 0.69 -7.46 5.66
CA ILE A 29 0.36 -6.21 6.31
C ILE A 29 -0.92 -6.34 7.12
N SER A 30 -1.02 -5.55 8.17
CA SER A 30 -2.24 -5.41 8.95
C SER A 30 -2.43 -3.95 9.33
N VAL A 31 -3.68 -3.55 9.43
CA VAL A 31 -4.09 -2.27 10.01
C VAL A 31 -4.93 -2.55 11.24
N THR A 32 -4.72 -1.76 12.29
CA THR A 32 -5.63 -1.82 13.44
C THR A 32 -7.01 -1.38 12.98
N SER A 33 -8.01 -2.25 13.04
CA SER A 33 -9.38 -1.87 12.68
C SER A 33 -9.87 -0.81 13.66
N SER A 34 -10.32 0.34 13.17
CA SER A 34 -11.04 1.31 13.99
C SER A 34 -12.16 1.92 13.16
N MET A 35 -13.39 1.91 13.69
CA MET A 35 -14.48 2.68 13.12
C MET A 35 -14.13 4.16 13.22
N ARG A 36 -14.06 4.87 12.08
CA ARG A 36 -13.92 6.33 12.05
C ARG A 36 -14.88 6.93 11.03
N LEU A 37 -15.28 8.16 11.27
CA LEU A 37 -16.08 8.93 10.32
C LEU A 37 -15.15 9.69 9.38
N ALA A 38 -15.67 10.10 8.22
CA ALA A 38 -15.01 11.11 7.42
C ALA A 38 -15.02 12.45 8.18
N ILE A 39 -13.93 13.20 8.08
CA ILE A 39 -13.73 14.47 8.78
C ILE A 39 -14.00 15.59 7.77
N PRO A 40 -15.04 16.42 7.97
CA PRO A 40 -15.42 17.50 7.05
C PRO A 40 -14.55 18.74 7.25
N ALA A 41 -13.23 18.56 7.08
CA ALA A 41 -12.23 19.62 7.11
C ALA A 41 -11.04 19.19 6.26
N LYS A 42 -10.13 20.12 5.92
CA LYS A 42 -8.84 19.76 5.31
C LYS A 42 -7.94 19.04 6.33
N GLY A 43 -7.16 18.09 5.86
CA GLY A 43 -6.19 17.35 6.66
C GLY A 43 -4.76 17.83 6.44
N THR A 44 -3.86 17.37 7.30
CA THR A 44 -2.41 17.62 7.19
C THR A 44 -1.69 16.28 7.24
N SER A 45 -0.99 15.94 6.17
CA SER A 45 -0.25 14.70 6.02
C SER A 45 0.94 14.61 6.98
N CYS A 46 1.45 13.38 7.16
CA CYS A 46 2.67 13.17 7.93
C CYS A 46 3.87 13.90 7.31
N TYR A 47 3.93 13.94 5.98
CA TYR A 47 4.99 14.62 5.25
C TYR A 47 4.95 16.13 5.50
N ALA A 48 3.79 16.77 5.36
CA ALA A 48 3.64 18.20 5.65
C ALA A 48 3.98 18.52 7.11
N THR A 49 3.52 17.68 8.04
CA THR A 49 3.82 17.82 9.48
C THR A 49 5.32 17.75 9.76
N LYS A 50 5.99 16.70 9.26
CA LYS A 50 7.43 16.49 9.47
C LYS A 50 8.28 17.55 8.80
N SER A 51 7.92 17.95 7.58
CA SER A 51 8.66 18.97 6.81
C SER A 51 8.59 20.33 7.51
N ALA A 52 7.42 20.70 8.02
CA ALA A 52 7.26 21.94 8.78
C ALA A 52 8.05 21.92 10.10
N LEU A 53 8.00 20.80 10.84
CA LEU A 53 8.76 20.65 12.08
C LEU A 53 10.28 20.77 11.82
N ALA A 54 10.79 20.12 10.78
CA ALA A 54 12.20 20.22 10.39
C ALA A 54 12.59 21.64 9.95
N GLY A 55 11.66 22.40 9.38
CA GLY A 55 11.84 23.79 8.99
C GLY A 55 11.56 24.83 10.08
N GLY A 56 11.14 24.41 11.29
CA GLY A 56 10.75 25.32 12.36
C GLY A 56 9.48 26.14 12.07
N THR A 57 8.58 25.62 11.22
CA THR A 57 7.34 26.28 10.81
C THR A 57 6.09 25.49 11.20
N VAL A 58 4.92 26.06 10.95
CA VAL A 58 3.62 25.39 11.15
C VAL A 58 3.22 24.68 9.87
N ALA A 59 2.78 23.43 9.98
CA ALA A 59 2.34 22.64 8.84
C ALA A 59 1.05 23.21 8.24
N THR A 60 1.02 23.36 6.92
CA THR A 60 -0.17 23.75 6.16
C THR A 60 -0.97 22.51 5.75
N PRO A 61 -2.31 22.53 5.83
CA PRO A 61 -3.14 21.44 5.32
C PRO A 61 -2.87 21.18 3.84
N ASP A 62 -2.54 19.93 3.51
CA ASP A 62 -2.22 19.44 2.17
C ASP A 62 -3.12 18.26 1.74
N VAL A 63 -4.06 17.86 2.59
CA VAL A 63 -5.09 16.86 2.28
C VAL A 63 -6.42 17.57 2.08
N ASP A 64 -7.09 17.24 0.97
CA ASP A 64 -8.38 17.81 0.63
C ASP A 64 -9.44 17.54 1.71
N GLU A 65 -10.49 18.38 1.70
CA GLU A 65 -11.60 18.28 2.63
C GLU A 65 -12.32 16.93 2.54
N ALA A 66 -13.03 16.58 3.61
CA ALA A 66 -13.74 15.30 3.75
C ALA A 66 -12.74 14.15 3.61
N TYR A 67 -11.80 14.04 4.56
CA TYR A 67 -10.82 12.97 4.60
C TYR A 67 -11.15 11.91 5.63
N PHE A 68 -10.68 10.69 5.38
CA PHE A 68 -10.68 9.61 6.37
C PHE A 68 -9.25 9.18 6.67
N VAL A 69 -9.08 8.56 7.84
CA VAL A 69 -7.76 8.26 8.41
C VAL A 69 -7.56 6.76 8.45
N ILE A 70 -6.67 6.23 7.62
CA ILE A 70 -6.15 4.86 7.72
C ILE A 70 -5.17 4.80 8.91
N PRO A 71 -5.42 3.97 9.94
CA PRO A 71 -4.51 3.76 11.05
C PRO A 71 -3.14 3.30 10.61
N LYS A 72 -2.22 3.26 11.58
CA LYS A 72 -0.85 2.80 11.35
C LYS A 72 -0.85 1.41 10.71
N ILE A 73 -0.02 1.25 9.68
CA ILE A 73 0.17 -0.03 8.99
C ILE A 73 1.29 -0.76 9.69
N THR A 74 1.01 -1.99 10.09
CA THR A 74 1.99 -2.94 10.64
C THR A 74 2.37 -3.93 9.55
N PHE A 75 3.67 -4.09 9.34
CA PHE A 75 4.30 -5.00 8.39
C PHE A 75 4.76 -6.25 9.14
N LYS A 76 4.49 -7.42 8.57
CA LYS A 76 5.05 -8.70 9.01
C LYS A 76 5.91 -9.22 7.87
N VAL A 77 7.21 -9.12 8.06
CA VAL A 77 8.20 -9.63 7.10
C VAL A 77 8.49 -11.07 7.48
N SER A 78 8.24 -12.01 6.56
CA SER A 78 8.41 -13.45 6.83
C SER A 78 9.87 -13.86 6.88
N ASP A 79 10.73 -13.19 6.11
CA ASP A 79 12.17 -13.39 6.09
C ASP A 79 12.89 -12.19 6.72
N ALA A 80 13.27 -12.34 7.98
CA ALA A 80 13.95 -11.29 8.73
C ALA A 80 15.40 -11.04 8.28
N ALA A 81 15.97 -11.89 7.42
CA ALA A 81 17.32 -11.71 6.89
C ALA A 81 17.37 -10.73 5.71
N ARG A 82 16.21 -10.32 5.17
CA ARG A 82 16.11 -9.50 3.96
C ARG A 82 15.66 -8.09 4.25
N ASP A 83 16.23 -7.14 3.52
CA ASP A 83 15.76 -5.77 3.47
C ASP A 83 14.42 -5.72 2.73
N THR A 84 13.47 -4.93 3.24
CA THR A 84 12.14 -4.76 2.61
C THR A 84 11.96 -3.33 2.14
N TYR A 85 11.90 -3.14 0.83
CA TYR A 85 11.70 -1.86 0.17
C TYR A 85 10.24 -1.68 -0.23
N ILE A 86 9.63 -0.59 0.21
CA ILE A 86 8.25 -0.23 -0.10
C ILE A 86 8.28 0.83 -1.19
N SER A 87 7.64 0.54 -2.33
CA SER A 87 7.59 1.46 -3.48
C SER A 87 6.32 2.30 -3.49
N ALA A 88 5.19 1.71 -3.10
CA ALA A 88 3.91 2.41 -3.05
C ALA A 88 2.92 1.78 -2.09
N ILE A 89 2.04 2.60 -1.53
CA ILE A 89 0.82 2.18 -0.83
C ILE A 89 -0.37 2.75 -1.57
N LYS A 90 -1.29 1.90 -2.02
CA LYS A 90 -2.53 2.31 -2.67
C LYS A 90 -3.72 1.84 -1.87
N ILE A 91 -4.59 2.78 -1.54
CA ILE A 91 -5.83 2.55 -0.82
C ILE A 91 -6.97 2.70 -1.82
N TYR A 92 -7.63 1.59 -2.08
CA TYR A 92 -8.81 1.50 -2.93
C TYR A 92 -10.03 1.50 -2.03
N TYR A 93 -10.98 2.39 -2.27
CA TYR A 93 -12.18 2.49 -1.47
C TYR A 93 -13.37 2.93 -2.30
N THR A 94 -14.56 2.44 -1.94
CA THR A 94 -15.79 2.84 -2.61
C THR A 94 -16.68 3.53 -1.59
N PRO A 95 -16.95 4.84 -1.74
CA PRO A 95 -17.92 5.54 -0.90
C PRO A 95 -19.35 5.05 -1.20
N PRO A 96 -20.31 5.26 -0.28
CA PRO A 96 -21.70 4.88 -0.52
C PRO A 96 -22.26 5.60 -1.75
N GLY A 97 -22.77 4.83 -2.71
CA GLY A 97 -23.38 5.38 -3.93
C GLY A 97 -22.40 6.02 -4.92
N GLY A 98 -21.08 5.89 -4.72
CA GLY A 98 -20.06 6.42 -5.63
C GLY A 98 -19.26 5.33 -6.37
N SER A 99 -18.30 5.77 -7.18
CA SER A 99 -17.33 4.90 -7.85
C SER A 99 -16.11 4.64 -6.97
N GLU A 100 -15.39 3.55 -7.24
CA GLU A 100 -14.09 3.28 -6.60
C GLU A 100 -13.17 4.50 -6.76
N GLN A 101 -12.54 4.87 -5.66
CA GLN A 101 -11.55 5.93 -5.54
C GLN A 101 -10.21 5.31 -5.14
N THR A 102 -9.12 5.97 -5.54
CA THR A 102 -7.76 5.54 -5.16
C THR A 102 -7.02 6.69 -4.49
N CYS A 103 -6.42 6.37 -3.35
CA CYS A 103 -5.53 7.24 -2.61
C CYS A 103 -4.14 6.59 -2.59
N ALA A 104 -3.15 7.23 -3.21
CA ALA A 104 -1.84 6.63 -3.48
C ALA A 104 -0.70 7.40 -2.80
N PHE A 105 0.23 6.68 -2.20
CA PHE A 105 1.40 7.19 -1.50
C PHE A 105 2.65 6.54 -2.10
N GLY A 106 3.65 7.37 -2.41
CA GLY A 106 4.96 6.96 -2.90
C GLY A 106 5.99 8.03 -2.60
N GLY A 107 7.27 7.71 -2.80
CA GLY A 107 8.39 8.64 -2.56
C GLY A 107 8.35 9.28 -1.17
N ASP A 108 8.48 10.61 -1.11
CA ASP A 108 8.64 11.35 0.14
C ASP A 108 7.42 11.22 1.08
N GLN A 109 6.20 11.09 0.55
CA GLN A 109 4.98 10.86 1.33
C GLN A 109 4.99 9.50 2.03
N LEU A 110 5.48 8.47 1.33
CA LEU A 110 5.61 7.12 1.86
C LEU A 110 6.70 7.05 2.92
N ALA A 111 7.85 7.65 2.65
CA ALA A 111 8.95 7.63 3.59
C ALA A 111 8.67 8.48 4.84
N ALA A 112 7.85 9.53 4.73
CA ALA A 112 7.38 10.27 5.90
C ALA A 112 6.53 9.44 6.87
N LEU A 113 6.01 8.27 6.46
CA LEU A 113 5.23 7.41 7.33
C LEU A 113 6.04 6.81 8.48
N LYS A 114 7.37 6.74 8.38
CA LYS A 114 8.27 6.31 9.46
C LYS A 114 9.53 7.15 9.48
N THR A 115 9.93 7.60 10.65
CA THR A 115 11.11 8.46 10.82
C THR A 115 12.40 7.74 10.47
N THR A 116 12.49 6.45 10.75
CA THR A 116 13.69 5.61 10.52
C THR A 116 13.78 5.03 9.11
N TRP A 117 12.73 5.10 8.30
CA TRP A 117 12.76 4.57 6.93
C TRP A 117 13.35 5.56 5.91
N TRP A 118 13.65 6.80 6.32
CA TRP A 118 14.20 7.81 5.43
C TRP A 118 15.72 7.66 5.27
N SER A 119 16.16 7.22 4.08
CA SER A 119 17.52 7.42 3.61
C SER A 119 17.55 8.62 2.64
N SER A 120 18.23 9.69 3.03
CA SER A 120 18.40 10.90 2.21
C SER A 120 19.12 10.64 0.88
N ALA A 121 19.88 9.54 0.79
CA ALA A 121 20.60 9.15 -0.41
C ALA A 121 19.69 8.54 -1.48
N ASN A 122 18.71 7.72 -1.06
CA ASN A 122 18.00 6.83 -1.98
C ASN A 122 16.48 7.04 -2.02
N LYS A 123 15.91 7.84 -1.10
CA LYS A 123 14.47 8.16 -1.01
C LYS A 123 13.52 6.95 -1.03
N TYR A 124 14.00 5.78 -0.60
CA TYR A 124 13.16 4.59 -0.46
C TYR A 124 12.60 4.50 0.96
N ALA A 125 11.40 3.95 1.11
CA ALA A 125 10.92 3.50 2.40
C ALA A 125 11.42 2.08 2.64
N LEU A 126 12.40 1.93 3.54
CA LEU A 126 13.11 0.69 3.81
C LEU A 126 12.85 0.21 5.25
N ILE A 127 12.40 -1.03 5.39
CA ILE A 127 12.47 -1.77 6.65
C ILE A 127 13.72 -2.65 6.58
N PRO A 128 14.77 -2.38 7.38
CA PRO A 128 16.01 -3.14 7.29
C PRO A 128 15.85 -4.57 7.81
N ALA A 129 16.71 -5.47 7.33
CA ALA A 129 16.87 -6.81 7.86
C ALA A 129 17.08 -6.75 9.39
N GLY A 130 16.42 -7.67 10.11
CA GLY A 130 16.49 -7.73 11.57
C GLY A 130 15.83 -6.56 12.31
N ALA A 131 15.09 -5.67 11.63
CA ALA A 131 14.38 -4.57 12.29
C ALA A 131 13.49 -5.07 13.44
N ALA A 132 13.50 -4.33 14.55
CA ALA A 132 12.60 -4.60 15.67
C ALA A 132 11.13 -4.46 15.24
N ASP A 133 10.22 -5.18 15.89
CA ASP A 133 8.80 -5.14 15.52
C ASP A 133 8.20 -3.73 15.65
N SER A 134 8.72 -2.90 16.56
CA SER A 134 8.34 -1.49 16.68
C SER A 134 8.71 -0.64 15.45
N ASP A 135 9.72 -1.07 14.68
CA ASP A 135 10.16 -0.41 13.44
C ASP A 135 9.41 -0.91 12.21
N LYS A 136 8.65 -2.01 12.33
CA LYS A 136 7.77 -2.55 11.29
C LYS A 136 6.36 -1.93 11.33
N VAL A 137 6.19 -0.82 12.05
CA VAL A 137 4.91 -0.09 12.17
C VAL A 137 5.11 1.35 11.78
N THR A 138 4.24 1.90 10.92
CA THR A 138 4.29 3.34 10.58
C THR A 138 4.12 4.21 11.83
N ASP A 139 4.83 5.33 11.88
CA ASP A 139 4.76 6.28 13.00
C ASP A 139 3.47 7.10 13.00
N CYS A 140 2.83 7.23 11.84
CA CYS A 140 1.66 8.06 11.65
C CYS A 140 0.59 7.36 10.80
N SER A 141 -0.62 7.92 10.86
CA SER A 141 -1.76 7.49 10.07
C SER A 141 -1.75 8.10 8.69
N ILE A 142 -2.27 7.36 7.71
CA ILE A 142 -2.46 7.86 6.35
C ILE A 142 -3.81 8.59 6.26
N GLN A 143 -3.85 9.72 5.54
CA GLN A 143 -5.07 10.51 5.34
C GLN A 143 -5.45 10.51 3.86
N CYS A 144 -6.71 10.16 3.57
CA CYS A 144 -7.25 10.13 2.21
C CYS A 144 -8.43 11.09 2.11
N GLY A 145 -8.23 12.23 1.43
CA GLY A 145 -9.20 13.31 1.25
C GLY A 145 -9.95 13.27 -0.08
N GLY A 146 -10.77 14.29 -0.31
CA GLY A 146 -11.49 14.47 -1.57
C GLY A 146 -12.76 13.64 -1.67
N ILE A 147 -13.34 13.23 -0.53
CA ILE A 147 -14.56 12.44 -0.52
C ILE A 147 -15.74 13.32 -0.95
N SER A 148 -16.38 12.96 -2.06
CA SER A 148 -17.53 13.69 -2.62
C SER A 148 -18.89 13.20 -2.09
N VAL A 149 -18.97 12.80 -0.81
CA VAL A 149 -20.22 12.37 -0.16
C VAL A 149 -20.41 13.03 1.20
N ASP A 150 -21.63 12.98 1.75
CA ASP A 150 -21.92 13.48 3.10
C ASP A 150 -21.04 12.77 4.14
N ALA A 151 -20.10 13.53 4.72
CA ALA A 151 -19.12 13.04 5.67
C ALA A 151 -19.77 12.39 6.91
N LYS A 152 -21.01 12.80 7.27
CA LYS A 152 -21.73 12.27 8.43
C LYS A 152 -22.27 10.86 8.21
N ASN A 153 -22.44 10.43 6.96
CA ASN A 153 -22.98 9.13 6.56
C ASN A 153 -21.96 8.29 5.77
N PHE A 154 -20.68 8.59 5.91
CA PHE A 154 -19.63 7.89 5.19
C PHE A 154 -19.40 6.49 5.75
N THR A 155 -19.69 5.47 4.95
CA THR A 155 -19.21 4.10 5.15
C THR A 155 -18.38 3.69 3.95
N ALA A 156 -17.16 3.23 4.16
CA ALA A 156 -16.32 2.76 3.07
C ALA A 156 -15.66 1.45 3.46
N SER A 157 -15.90 0.42 2.66
CA SER A 157 -15.02 -0.75 2.64
C SER A 157 -13.96 -0.53 1.58
N GLY A 158 -12.79 -1.12 1.79
CA GLY A 158 -11.72 -0.96 0.86
C GLY A 158 -10.58 -1.92 1.08
N THR A 159 -9.61 -1.81 0.19
CA THR A 159 -8.42 -2.64 0.15
C THR A 159 -7.19 -1.74 0.19
N ILE A 160 -6.26 -2.06 1.08
CA ILE A 160 -4.92 -1.48 1.08
C ILE A 160 -4.02 -2.45 0.36
N LYS A 161 -3.36 -1.98 -0.70
CA LYS A 161 -2.31 -2.72 -1.41
C LYS A 161 -0.99 -2.03 -1.19
N VAL A 162 -0.01 -2.78 -0.71
CA VAL A 162 1.37 -2.31 -0.55
C VAL A 162 2.25 -3.05 -1.54
N TYR A 163 2.98 -2.29 -2.32
CA TYR A 163 3.86 -2.76 -3.36
C TYR A 163 5.30 -2.54 -2.95
N GLY A 164 6.16 -3.49 -3.29
CA GLY A 164 7.57 -3.42 -2.93
C GLY A 164 8.35 -4.62 -3.43
N TYR A 165 9.55 -4.75 -2.90
CA TYR A 165 10.42 -5.90 -3.09
C TYR A 165 11.24 -6.16 -1.83
N THR A 166 11.75 -7.37 -1.69
CA THR A 166 12.76 -7.73 -0.70
C THR A 166 14.06 -8.08 -1.37
N GLN A 167 15.17 -7.75 -0.72
CA GLN A 167 16.52 -7.90 -1.26
C GLN A 167 17.43 -8.49 -0.19
N ASP A 168 18.30 -9.41 -0.59
CA ASP A 168 19.39 -9.86 0.28
C ASP A 168 20.39 -8.70 0.47
N PRO A 169 20.68 -8.28 1.72
CA PRO A 169 21.64 -7.19 1.97
C PRO A 169 23.05 -7.46 1.41
N ASP A 170 23.41 -8.75 1.25
CA ASP A 170 24.72 -9.20 0.78
C ASP A 170 24.72 -9.58 -0.71
N ASN A 171 23.55 -9.63 -1.37
CA ASN A 171 23.41 -10.02 -2.78
C ASN A 171 22.23 -9.30 -3.46
N ASP A 172 22.51 -8.21 -4.17
CA ASP A 172 21.50 -7.37 -4.81
C ASP A 172 20.77 -8.02 -6.00
N ASP A 173 21.39 -9.00 -6.64
CA ASP A 173 20.78 -9.79 -7.71
C ASP A 173 19.65 -10.71 -7.21
N ASP A 174 19.60 -11.02 -5.91
CA ASP A 174 18.48 -11.73 -5.29
C ASP A 174 17.43 -10.72 -4.83
N THR A 175 16.57 -10.29 -5.75
CA THR A 175 15.44 -9.41 -5.50
C THR A 175 14.11 -10.12 -5.75
N GLN A 176 13.18 -10.03 -4.78
CA GLN A 176 11.87 -10.67 -4.85
C GLN A 176 10.77 -9.63 -4.69
N GLY A 177 9.95 -9.43 -5.73
CA GLY A 177 8.80 -8.53 -5.68
C GLY A 177 7.72 -9.02 -4.70
N PHE A 178 6.89 -8.10 -4.22
CA PHE A 178 5.70 -8.49 -3.45
C PHE A 178 4.53 -7.52 -3.65
N THR A 179 3.32 -8.03 -3.40
CA THR A 179 2.13 -7.23 -3.17
C THR A 179 1.42 -7.73 -1.90
N ALA A 180 1.46 -6.93 -0.84
CA ALA A 180 0.76 -7.23 0.40
C ALA A 180 -0.62 -6.57 0.38
N THR A 181 -1.66 -7.32 0.74
CA THR A 181 -3.05 -6.85 0.67
C THR A 181 -3.74 -7.01 2.02
N THR A 182 -4.44 -5.98 2.48
CA THR A 182 -5.35 -6.09 3.64
C THR A 182 -6.64 -5.32 3.40
N PHE A 183 -7.68 -5.70 4.12
CA PHE A 183 -9.00 -5.11 4.01
C PHE A 183 -9.27 -4.19 5.18
N PHE A 184 -10.07 -3.16 4.94
CA PHE A 184 -10.58 -2.31 5.99
C PHE A 184 -12.06 -2.04 5.77
N ASN A 185 -12.75 -1.75 6.87
CA ASN A 185 -14.13 -1.30 6.87
C ASN A 185 -14.23 -0.05 7.74
N TYR A 186 -14.77 1.02 7.15
CA TYR A 186 -15.27 2.21 7.83
C TYR A 186 -16.78 2.17 7.85
N GLY A 187 -17.35 2.42 9.01
CA GLY A 187 -18.79 2.49 9.22
C GLY A 187 -19.16 3.71 10.04
N SER A 188 -20.35 4.25 9.75
CA SER A 188 -21.08 5.20 10.60
C SER A 188 -21.54 4.49 11.87
N GLN A 189 -21.53 5.18 13.02
CA GLN A 189 -22.16 4.71 14.28
C GLN A 189 -23.60 5.23 14.45
N TYR A 190 -24.27 5.58 13.35
CA TYR A 190 -25.68 5.97 13.37
C TYR A 190 -26.51 5.01 12.53
#